data_AF-A0A3D6BSI1-F1
#
_entry.id   AF-A0A3D6BSI1-F1
#
_cell.length_a   1.000
_cell.length_b   1.000
_cell.length_c   1.000
_cell.angle_alpha   90.00
_cell.angle_beta   90.00
_cell.angle_gamma   90.00
#
_symmetry.space_group_name_H-M   'P 1'
#
loop_
_entity.id
_entity.type
_entity.pdbx_description
1 polymer ?
#
loop_
_entity_poly.entity_id
_entity_poly.type
_entity_poly.pdbx_seq_one_letter_code
_entity_poly.pdbx_strand_id
1 'polypeptide(L)'
;MKKTLQISNGLALLATIFINYLSNTGKINNTTIGEVSNQYNSLFTPAGYAFSIWGFIYLLLLGFIVYQGRSLFVKTSSNHDFILKTGWWFV
;
A
#
# COMPACT_ATOMS: atom_id res chain seq x y z
N MET A 1 7.30 -4.22 -20.62
CA MET A 1 6.06 -4.31 -19.80
C MET A 1 6.32 -4.81 -18.39
N LYS A 2 6.91 -6.01 -18.16
CA LYS A 2 7.18 -6.53 -16.80
C LYS A 2 7.91 -5.50 -15.90
N LYS A 3 9.05 -4.95 -16.35
CA LYS A 3 9.81 -3.92 -15.59
C LYS A 3 8.99 -2.68 -15.24
N THR A 4 8.20 -2.18 -16.19
CA THR A 4 7.34 -1.00 -15.99
C THR A 4 6.33 -1.25 -14.87
N LEU A 5 5.64 -2.39 -14.89
CA LEU A 5 4.66 -2.75 -13.85
C LEU A 5 5.31 -2.83 -12.46
N GLN A 6 6.51 -3.41 -12.37
CA GLN A 6 7.23 -3.55 -11.09
C GLN A 6 7.63 -2.19 -10.50
N ILE A 7 8.14 -1.28 -11.35
CA ILE A 7 8.53 0.06 -10.93
C ILE A 7 7.29 0.89 -10.55
N SER A 8 6.24 0.85 -11.39
CA SER A 8 5.01 1.59 -11.13
C SER A 8 4.31 1.12 -9.86
N ASN A 9 4.26 -0.19 -9.58
CA ASN A 9 3.73 -0.75 -8.34
C ASN A 9 4.51 -0.26 -7.11
N GLY A 10 5.85 -0.27 -7.19
CA GLY A 10 6.71 0.30 -6.15
C GLY A 10 6.41 1.78 -5.87
N LEU A 11 6.29 2.59 -6.91
CA LEU A 11 5.94 4.00 -6.80
C LEU A 11 4.53 4.23 -6.25
N ALA A 12 3.56 3.42 -6.68
CA ALA A 12 2.19 3.48 -6.19
C ALA A 12 2.12 3.19 -4.69
N LEU A 13 2.76 2.10 -4.21
CA LEU A 13 2.81 1.80 -2.78
C LEU A 13 3.46 2.92 -1.98
N LEU A 14 4.58 3.46 -2.46
CA LEU A 14 5.26 4.58 -1.80
C LEU A 14 4.36 5.81 -1.71
N ALA A 15 3.65 6.16 -2.79
CA ALA A 15 2.69 7.25 -2.81
C ALA A 15 1.53 6.99 -1.83
N THR A 16 0.97 5.78 -1.81
CA THR A 16 -0.11 5.39 -0.89
C THR A 16 0.31 5.52 0.57
N ILE A 17 1.50 5.01 0.93
CA ILE A 17 2.04 5.11 2.29
C ILE A 17 2.30 6.58 2.65
N PHE A 18 2.90 7.34 1.73
CA PHE A 18 3.19 8.76 1.96
C PHE A 18 1.93 9.58 2.22
N ILE A 19 0.89 9.41 1.39
CA ILE A 19 -0.39 10.10 1.57
C ILE A 19 -1.05 9.68 2.87
N ASN A 20 -1.11 8.37 3.17
CA ASN A 20 -1.69 7.89 4.43
C ASN A 20 -0.95 8.41 5.67
N TYR A 21 0.37 8.45 5.61
CA TYR A 21 1.19 9.04 6.67
C TYR A 21 0.86 10.53 6.83
N LEU A 22 0.84 11.29 5.74
CA LEU A 22 0.57 12.71 5.78
C LEU A 22 -0.85 13.02 6.31
N SER A 23 -1.84 12.23 5.92
CA SER A 23 -3.22 12.31 6.45
C SER A 23 -3.30 11.98 7.95
N ASN A 24 -2.51 11.00 8.43
CA ASN A 24 -2.47 10.66 9.86
C ASN A 24 -1.69 11.68 10.70
N THR A 25 -0.77 12.45 10.12
CA THR A 25 -0.08 13.55 10.82
C THR A 25 -0.93 14.82 10.99
N GLY A 26 -2.14 14.86 10.42
CA GLY A 26 -3.02 16.03 10.47
C GLY A 26 -2.60 17.18 9.56
N LYS A 27 -1.49 17.07 8.82
CA LYS A 27 -0.99 18.15 7.95
C LYS A 27 -1.87 18.45 6.75
N ILE A 28 -2.69 17.50 6.31
CA ILE A 28 -3.58 17.68 5.13
C ILE A 28 -4.87 18.45 5.48
N ASN A 29 -5.26 18.55 6.75
CA ASN A 29 -6.54 19.21 7.11
C ASN A 29 -6.63 19.67 8.57
N ASN A 30 -5.49 19.91 9.24
CA ASN A 30 -5.38 20.15 10.69
C ASN A 30 -6.12 19.12 11.57
N THR A 31 -6.43 17.94 11.02
CA THR A 31 -7.23 16.89 11.64
C THR A 31 -6.72 15.53 11.18
N THR A 32 -6.74 14.54 12.07
CA THR A 32 -6.35 13.17 11.74
C THR A 32 -7.54 12.33 11.30
N ILE A 33 -7.29 11.24 10.57
CA ILE A 33 -8.34 10.28 10.19
C ILE A 33 -9.06 9.73 11.42
N GLY A 34 -8.32 9.48 12.51
CA GLY A 34 -8.89 9.02 13.78
C GLY A 34 -9.77 10.08 14.45
N GLU A 35 -9.37 11.35 14.43
CA GLU A 35 -10.18 12.46 14.96
C GLU A 35 -11.46 12.65 14.18
N VAL A 36 -11.40 12.63 12.84
CA VAL A 36 -12.60 12.71 12.00
C VAL A 36 -13.52 11.52 12.27
N SER A 37 -12.96 10.31 12.39
CA SER A 37 -13.75 9.11 12.74
C SER A 37 -14.44 9.27 14.11
N ASN A 38 -13.76 9.84 15.10
CA ASN A 38 -14.31 10.04 16.45
C ASN A 38 -15.43 11.10 16.51
N GLN A 39 -15.48 12.02 15.54
CA GLN A 39 -16.57 13.01 15.46
C GLN A 39 -17.90 12.37 15.05
N TYR A 40 -17.85 11.26 14.32
CA TYR A 40 -19.03 10.52 13.88
C TYR A 40 -19.15 9.23 14.68
N ASN A 41 -19.79 9.29 15.86
CA ASN A 41 -20.12 8.10 16.64
C ASN A 41 -21.34 7.40 16.04
N SER A 42 -21.08 6.33 15.29
CA SER A 42 -22.06 5.43 14.66
C SER A 42 -21.78 4.00 15.11
N LEU A 43 -22.77 3.12 15.00
CA LEU A 43 -22.59 1.67 15.22
C LEU A 43 -21.56 1.03 14.27
N PHE A 44 -21.18 1.76 13.21
CA PHE A 44 -20.18 1.35 12.22
C PHE A 44 -18.82 2.02 12.41
N THR A 45 -18.67 2.91 13.40
CA THR A 45 -17.41 3.61 13.63
C THR A 45 -16.39 2.61 14.18
N PRO A 46 -15.30 2.35 13.46
CA PRO A 46 -14.32 1.38 13.90
C PRO A 46 -13.57 1.91 15.13
N ALA A 47 -13.26 1.00 16.06
CA ALA A 47 -12.42 1.34 17.20
C ALA A 47 -11.02 1.81 16.73
N GLY A 48 -10.37 2.67 17.51
CA GLY A 48 -9.07 3.26 17.12
C GLY A 48 -7.98 2.24 16.75
N TYR A 49 -7.99 1.06 17.37
CA TYR A 49 -7.05 -0.02 17.03
C TYR A 49 -7.32 -0.62 15.65
N ALA A 50 -8.53 -0.54 15.10
CA ALA A 50 -8.85 -1.10 13.79
C ALA A 50 -8.02 -0.42 12.68
N PHE A 51 -7.59 0.83 12.87
CA PHE A 51 -6.68 1.51 11.96
C PHE A 51 -5.27 0.92 11.93
N SER A 52 -4.87 0.09 12.91
CA SER A 52 -3.57 -0.58 12.88
C SER A 52 -3.46 -1.62 11.76
N ILE A 53 -4.58 -2.07 11.19
CA ILE A 53 -4.61 -3.04 10.08
C ILE A 53 -3.83 -2.55 8.86
N TRP A 54 -3.77 -1.23 8.65
CA TRP A 54 -3.05 -0.61 7.55
C TRP A 54 -1.56 -0.94 7.58
N GLY A 55 -0.94 -1.01 8.77
CA GLY A 55 0.45 -1.43 8.90
C GLY A 55 0.69 -2.86 8.42
N PHE A 56 -0.23 -3.77 8.74
CA PHE A 56 -0.16 -5.16 8.27
C PHE A 56 -0.35 -5.27 6.76
N ILE A 57 -1.31 -4.53 6.20
CA ILE A 57 -1.55 -4.46 4.75
C ILE A 57 -0.29 -3.93 4.04
N TYR A 58 0.30 -2.83 4.50
CA TYR A 58 1.51 -2.27 3.91
C TYR A 58 2.70 -3.22 3.97
N LEU A 59 2.83 -3.98 5.07
CA LEU A 59 3.89 -4.99 5.19
C LEU A 59 3.72 -6.11 4.16
N LEU A 60 2.50 -6.63 3.98
CA LEU A 60 2.20 -7.64 2.97
C LEU A 60 2.44 -7.13 1.55
N LEU A 61 2.00 -5.90 1.26
CA LEU A 61 2.23 -5.25 -0.04
C LEU A 61 3.73 -5.03 -0.30
N LEU A 62 4.49 -4.58 0.70
CA LEU A 62 5.93 -4.43 0.60
C LEU A 62 6.62 -5.78 0.34
N GLY A 63 6.21 -6.84 1.04
CA GLY A 63 6.68 -8.20 0.79
C GLY A 63 6.42 -8.65 -0.64
N PHE A 64 5.23 -8.36 -1.18
CA PHE A 64 4.88 -8.66 -2.57
C PHE A 64 5.73 -7.87 -3.56
N ILE A 65 5.96 -6.56 -3.33
CA ILE A 65 6.79 -5.72 -4.20
C ILE A 65 8.26 -6.16 -4.16
N VAL A 66 8.79 -6.56 -3.00
CA VAL A 66 10.15 -7.10 -2.90
C VAL A 66 10.25 -8.44 -3.63
N TYR A 67 9.28 -9.33 -3.46
CA TYR A 67 9.23 -10.61 -4.16
C TYR A 67 9.17 -10.43 -5.68
N GLN A 68 8.27 -9.56 -6.14
CA GLN A 68 8.13 -9.20 -7.53
C GLN A 68 9.41 -8.50 -8.05
N GLY A 69 9.98 -7.56 -7.31
CA GLY A 69 11.14 -6.76 -7.68
C GLY A 69 12.46 -7.53 -7.71
N ARG A 70 12.57 -8.66 -6.99
CA ARG A 70 13.75 -9.54 -7.03
C ARG A 70 14.11 -9.97 -8.46
N SER A 71 13.12 -10.13 -9.35
CA SER A 71 13.37 -10.50 -10.75
C SER A 71 14.08 -9.41 -11.57
N LEU A 72 14.17 -8.18 -11.07
CA LEU A 72 14.87 -7.08 -11.73
C LEU A 72 16.38 -7.18 -11.57
N PHE A 73 16.84 -7.74 -10.44
CA PHE A 73 18.25 -7.76 -10.05
C PHE A 73 18.87 -9.16 -10.11
N VAL A 74 18.06 -10.21 -10.00
CA VAL A 74 18.52 -11.60 -10.08
C VAL A 74 17.95 -12.26 -11.33
N LYS A 75 18.81 -12.81 -12.19
CA LYS A 75 18.43 -13.70 -13.30
C LYS A 75 17.89 -15.00 -12.67
N THR A 76 16.61 -15.03 -12.35
CA THR A 76 15.93 -16.23 -11.85
C THR A 76 15.19 -16.90 -13.02
N SER A 77 15.34 -18.22 -13.15
CA SER A 77 14.75 -19.02 -14.22
C SER A 77 13.26 -19.33 -13.99
N SER A 78 12.65 -18.74 -12.96
CA SER A 78 11.26 -18.96 -12.58
C SER A 78 10.28 -18.20 -13.47
N ASN A 79 9.09 -18.78 -13.71
CA ASN A 79 8.04 -18.18 -14.54
C ASN A 79 7.48 -16.90 -13.90
N HIS A 80 7.90 -15.74 -14.41
CA HIS A 80 7.40 -14.41 -14.02
C HIS A 80 6.07 -14.04 -14.68
N ASP A 81 5.28 -15.01 -15.07
CA ASP A 81 4.03 -14.75 -15.79
C ASP A 81 2.97 -14.19 -14.85
N PHE A 82 3.11 -14.43 -13.54
CA PHE A 82 2.27 -13.81 -12.53
C PHE A 82 2.31 -12.28 -12.61
N ILE A 83 3.44 -11.66 -12.97
CA ILE A 83 3.57 -10.19 -13.09
C ILE A 83 2.68 -9.65 -14.21
N LEU A 84 2.57 -10.38 -15.31
CA LEU A 84 1.68 -10.01 -16.42
C LEU A 84 0.22 -10.37 -16.12
N LYS A 85 -0.02 -11.45 -15.36
CA LYS A 85 -1.36 -11.85 -14.91
C LYS A 85 -1.97 -10.86 -13.92
N THR A 86 -1.19 -10.32 -12.97
CA THR A 86 -1.65 -9.19 -12.14
C THR A 86 -1.77 -7.93 -12.99
N GLY A 87 -0.78 -7.65 -13.83
CA GLY A 87 -0.83 -6.50 -14.73
C GLY A 87 -0.99 -5.18 -13.97
N TRP A 88 -1.83 -4.30 -14.50
CA TRP A 88 -2.11 -2.97 -13.94
C TRP A 88 -3.10 -2.99 -12.77
N TRP A 89 -3.72 -4.12 -12.42
CA TRP A 89 -4.65 -4.20 -11.29
C TRP A 89 -4.00 -3.95 -9.93
N PHE A 90 -2.67 -3.98 -9.87
CA PHE A 90 -1.89 -3.86 -8.64
C PHE A 90 -1.07 -2.55 -8.58
N VAL A 91 -1.25 -1.65 -9.55
CA VAL A 91 -0.60 -0.33 -9.60
C VAL A 91 -1.65 0.73 -9.32
#